data_AF-A0A3D8QL12-F1
#
_entry.id   AF-A0A3D8QL12-F1
#
_cell.length_a   1.000
_cell.length_b   1.000
_cell.length_c   1.000
_cell.angle_alpha   90.00
_cell.angle_beta   90.00
_cell.angle_gamma   90.00
#
_symmetry.space_group_name_H-M   'P 1'
#
loop_
_entity.id
_entity.type
_entity.pdbx_description
1 polymer ?
#
loop_
_entity_poly.entity_id
_entity_poly.type
_entity_poly.pdbx_seq_one_letter_code
_entity_poly.pdbx_strand_id
1 'polypeptide(L)'
;MLRPRDIVVIEFGHNDGASLIPTDIGRGDCPGGGDETCITTFDNVTEIVYTYPAYYANATQLFRSKGATVILSPPTPSNPYNNTEGVFIYSPSNYTRYAAAVAADLGGPARGVAFIDHGQYVANIYKPLGKAVVDGYFPKDHTHTSRIGATVVSQAFVKALVCASSSTTALKNYVINSTESIPGKCI
;
A
#
# COMPACT_ATOMS: atom_id res chain seq x y z
N MET A 1 10.44 -20.02 1.22
CA MET A 1 11.76 -19.55 1.66
C MET A 1 12.22 -18.48 0.67
N LEU A 2 12.60 -17.28 1.14
CA LEU A 2 13.12 -16.18 0.30
C LEU A 2 14.55 -16.46 -0.16
N ARG A 3 14.87 -16.08 -1.40
CA ARG A 3 16.19 -16.21 -2.02
C ARG A 3 16.72 -14.83 -2.45
N PRO A 4 18.04 -14.66 -2.59
CA PRO A 4 18.60 -13.45 -3.16
C PRO A 4 17.96 -13.14 -4.52
N ARG A 5 17.68 -11.85 -4.76
CA ARG A 5 16.99 -11.32 -5.96
C ARG A 5 15.48 -11.56 -6.03
N ASP A 6 14.88 -12.20 -5.03
CA ASP A 6 13.43 -12.18 -4.88
C ASP A 6 12.95 -10.73 -4.65
N ILE A 7 11.72 -10.45 -5.09
CA ILE A 7 11.07 -9.15 -4.92
C ILE A 7 9.90 -9.34 -3.96
N VAL A 8 9.86 -8.54 -2.91
CA VAL A 8 8.75 -8.52 -1.95
C VAL A 8 7.97 -7.23 -2.11
N VAL A 9 6.66 -7.33 -2.31
CA VAL A 9 5.74 -6.18 -2.24
C VAL A 9 5.03 -6.23 -0.90
N ILE A 10 5.09 -5.16 -0.13
CA ILE A 10 4.39 -5.00 1.15
C ILE A 10 3.29 -3.96 0.96
N GLU A 11 2.04 -4.33 1.22
CA GLU A 11 0.87 -3.46 1.08
C GLU A 11 -0.13 -3.67 2.23
N PHE A 12 -0.17 -2.72 3.16
CA PHE A 12 -1.02 -2.64 4.34
C PHE A 12 -1.44 -1.18 4.59
N GLY A 13 -2.45 -0.99 5.45
CA GLY A 13 -2.96 0.33 5.86
C GLY A 13 -4.49 0.38 6.04
N HIS A 14 -5.24 -0.57 5.48
CA HIS A 14 -6.72 -0.56 5.58
C HIS A 14 -7.23 -0.95 6.98
N ASN A 15 -6.50 -1.79 7.72
CA ASN A 15 -6.94 -2.32 9.02
C ASN A 15 -6.13 -1.75 10.20
N ASP A 16 -5.04 -1.07 9.88
CA ASP A 16 -3.97 -0.65 10.77
C ASP A 16 -4.41 0.49 11.72
N GLY A 17 -5.54 1.13 11.41
CA GLY A 17 -6.15 2.20 12.22
C GLY A 17 -7.13 1.72 13.28
N ALA A 18 -7.26 0.41 13.52
CA ALA A 18 -8.12 -0.11 14.58
C ALA A 18 -7.64 0.39 15.96
N SER A 19 -8.58 0.69 16.86
CA SER A 19 -8.23 1.15 18.20
C SER A 19 -7.67 0.01 19.05
N LEU A 20 -6.62 0.28 19.82
CA LEU A 20 -6.09 -0.62 20.85
C LEU A 20 -6.87 -0.53 22.18
N ILE A 21 -7.65 0.54 22.36
CA ILE A 21 -8.42 0.81 23.59
C ILE A 21 -9.90 1.13 23.27
N PRO A 22 -10.86 0.76 24.13
CA PRO A 22 -10.71 -0.07 25.33
C PRO A 22 -10.55 -1.57 25.04
N THR A 23 -10.80 -2.00 23.80
CA THR A 23 -10.70 -3.39 23.37
C THR A 23 -9.93 -3.46 22.07
N ASP A 24 -8.88 -4.26 22.06
CA ASP A 24 -8.09 -4.55 20.87
C ASP A 24 -8.72 -5.70 20.08
N ILE A 25 -8.71 -5.57 18.75
CA ILE A 25 -9.18 -6.58 17.80
C ILE A 25 -8.03 -7.28 17.07
N GLY A 26 -6.79 -7.04 17.49
CA GLY A 26 -5.57 -7.71 17.00
C GLY A 26 -5.07 -7.17 15.65
N ARG A 27 -5.35 -5.89 15.34
CA ARG A 27 -5.00 -5.29 14.04
C ARG A 27 -4.47 -3.86 14.11
N GLY A 28 -4.74 -3.15 15.20
CA GLY A 28 -4.34 -1.76 15.33
C GLY A 28 -2.84 -1.64 15.49
N ASP A 29 -2.25 -0.62 14.87
CA ASP A 29 -0.88 -0.24 15.16
C ASP A 29 -0.82 0.73 16.34
N CYS A 30 0.33 0.81 17.00
CA CYS A 30 0.57 1.86 17.97
C CYS A 30 0.62 3.22 17.24
N PRO A 31 -0.12 4.25 17.70
CA PRO A 31 -0.04 5.57 17.10
C PRO A 31 1.38 6.15 17.22
N GLY A 32 1.98 6.55 16.11
CA GLY A 32 3.33 7.09 16.10
C GLY A 32 3.97 7.07 14.72
N GLY A 33 5.08 7.78 14.58
CA GLY A 33 5.84 7.87 13.33
C GLY A 33 7.23 7.24 13.40
N GLY A 34 7.63 6.74 14.57
CA GLY A 34 8.96 6.24 14.88
C GLY A 34 8.92 4.91 15.60
N ASP A 35 9.65 4.79 16.70
CA ASP A 35 9.85 3.57 17.48
C ASP A 35 8.93 3.45 18.70
N GLU A 36 7.83 4.21 18.72
CA GLU A 36 6.85 4.12 19.79
C GLU A 36 6.25 2.70 19.91
N THR A 37 5.93 2.31 21.13
CA THR A 37 5.30 1.02 21.42
C THR A 37 4.11 1.19 22.34
N CYS A 38 3.10 0.38 22.10
CA CYS A 38 1.90 0.30 22.92
C CYS A 38 1.83 -1.09 23.55
N ILE A 39 1.28 -1.18 24.76
CA ILE A 39 1.00 -2.48 25.41
C ILE A 39 -0.51 -2.70 25.35
N THR A 40 -0.91 -3.86 24.88
CA THR A 40 -2.32 -4.26 24.74
C THR A 40 -2.52 -5.68 25.28
N THR A 41 -3.78 -6.10 25.40
CA THR A 41 -4.12 -7.51 25.61
C THR A 41 -5.08 -7.95 24.52
N PHE A 42 -4.65 -8.91 23.72
CA PHE A 42 -5.43 -9.53 22.65
C PHE A 42 -5.43 -11.04 22.87
N ASP A 43 -6.59 -11.70 22.76
CA ASP A 43 -6.75 -13.14 22.99
C ASP A 43 -6.12 -13.67 24.31
N ASN A 44 -6.26 -12.89 25.40
CA ASN A 44 -5.67 -13.14 26.73
C ASN A 44 -4.13 -13.17 26.76
N VAL A 45 -3.47 -12.61 25.75
CA VAL A 45 -2.02 -12.46 25.69
C VAL A 45 -1.67 -10.97 25.73
N THR A 46 -0.74 -10.61 26.60
CA THR A 46 -0.16 -9.27 26.61
C THR A 46 0.82 -9.13 25.45
N GLU A 47 0.60 -8.13 24.60
CA GLU A 47 1.42 -7.88 23.42
C GLU A 47 2.06 -6.49 23.46
N ILE A 48 3.26 -6.38 22.87
CA ILE A 48 3.89 -5.11 22.53
C ILE A 48 3.57 -4.86 21.05
N VAL A 49 2.79 -3.82 20.79
CA VAL A 49 2.41 -3.38 19.45
C VAL A 49 3.31 -2.22 19.03
N TYR A 50 3.92 -2.32 17.87
CA TYR A 50 4.76 -1.27 17.28
C TYR A 50 3.94 -0.32 16.40
N THR A 51 4.56 0.77 15.97
CA THR A 51 3.97 1.65 14.95
C THR A 51 3.99 1.00 13.55
N TYR A 52 3.12 1.48 12.66
CA TYR A 52 3.14 1.13 11.23
C TYR A 52 4.55 1.26 10.60
N PRO A 53 5.26 2.41 10.70
CA PRO A 53 6.59 2.53 10.12
C PRO A 53 7.60 1.57 10.75
N ALA A 54 7.52 1.26 12.06
CA ALA A 54 8.40 0.29 12.69
C ALA A 54 8.17 -1.14 12.15
N TYR A 55 6.93 -1.58 11.95
CA TYR A 55 6.64 -2.87 11.31
C TYR A 55 7.18 -2.93 9.88
N TYR A 56 6.95 -1.88 9.09
CA TYR A 56 7.47 -1.77 7.72
C TYR A 56 9.00 -1.80 7.68
N ALA A 57 9.66 -1.06 8.56
CA ALA A 57 11.12 -1.01 8.63
C ALA A 57 11.71 -2.37 9.04
N ASN A 58 11.14 -3.03 10.03
CA ASN A 58 11.59 -4.34 10.51
C ASN A 58 11.43 -5.42 9.44
N ALA A 59 10.26 -5.51 8.80
CA ALA A 59 10.02 -6.45 7.71
C ALA A 59 10.96 -6.19 6.52
N THR A 60 11.16 -4.93 6.15
CA THR A 60 12.04 -4.55 5.05
C THR A 60 13.48 -4.96 5.31
N GLN A 61 14.00 -4.67 6.51
CA GLN A 61 15.37 -5.06 6.90
C GLN A 61 15.53 -6.58 6.91
N LEU A 62 14.53 -7.31 7.43
CA LEU A 62 14.53 -8.78 7.41
C LEU A 62 14.61 -9.33 5.99
N PHE A 63 13.80 -8.84 5.05
CA PHE A 63 13.83 -9.33 3.68
C PHE A 63 15.13 -8.97 2.96
N ARG A 64 15.65 -7.76 3.18
CA ARG A 64 16.94 -7.33 2.63
C ARG A 64 18.11 -8.13 3.16
N SER A 65 18.09 -8.54 4.44
CA SER A 65 19.11 -9.43 5.01
C SER A 65 19.20 -10.79 4.28
N LYS A 66 18.13 -11.18 3.58
CA LYS A 66 18.06 -12.40 2.74
C LYS A 66 18.40 -12.14 1.27
N GLY A 67 18.83 -10.92 0.92
CA GLY A 67 19.21 -10.52 -0.43
C GLY A 67 18.01 -10.17 -1.34
N ALA A 68 16.81 -10.03 -0.79
CA ALA A 68 15.64 -9.58 -1.56
C ALA A 68 15.61 -8.05 -1.71
N THR A 69 14.90 -7.57 -2.73
CA THR A 69 14.51 -6.16 -2.84
C THR A 69 13.06 -6.00 -2.40
N VAL A 70 12.74 -4.87 -1.78
CA VAL A 70 11.42 -4.61 -1.19
C VAL A 70 10.76 -3.42 -1.88
N ILE A 71 9.47 -3.55 -2.18
CA ILE A 71 8.62 -2.48 -2.67
C ILE A 71 7.59 -2.19 -1.57
N LEU A 72 7.63 -0.98 -1.03
CA LEU A 72 6.63 -0.48 -0.09
C LEU A 72 5.52 0.18 -0.90
N SER A 73 4.36 -0.45 -0.89
CA SER A 73 3.13 -0.01 -1.55
C SER A 73 2.14 0.40 -0.45
N PRO A 74 1.63 1.64 -0.46
CA PRO A 74 0.64 2.09 0.52
C PRO A 74 -0.75 1.52 0.18
N PRO A 75 -1.75 1.61 1.07
CA PRO A 75 -3.05 1.00 0.82
C PRO A 75 -3.73 1.64 -0.40
N THR A 76 -4.48 0.81 -1.12
CA THR A 76 -5.38 1.27 -2.18
C THR A 76 -6.49 2.17 -1.61
N PRO A 77 -7.15 3.01 -2.43
CA PRO A 77 -8.30 3.78 -1.96
C PRO A 77 -9.48 2.87 -1.64
N SER A 78 -10.20 3.15 -0.55
CA SER A 78 -11.63 2.83 -0.47
C SER A 78 -12.38 3.50 -1.63
N ASN A 79 -13.64 3.11 -1.88
CA ASN A 79 -14.48 3.74 -2.92
C ASN A 79 -14.50 5.27 -2.73
N PRO A 80 -13.88 6.06 -3.64
CA PRO A 80 -13.76 7.50 -3.49
C PRO A 80 -15.08 8.25 -3.70
N TYR A 81 -16.13 7.55 -4.14
CA TYR A 81 -17.50 8.06 -4.24
C TYR A 81 -18.38 7.70 -3.03
N ASN A 82 -17.82 7.03 -2.02
CA ASN A 82 -18.52 6.69 -0.78
C ASN A 82 -18.61 7.90 0.17
N ASN A 83 -19.38 8.90 -0.24
CA ASN A 83 -19.72 10.10 0.53
C ASN A 83 -21.14 10.53 0.19
N THR A 84 -21.70 11.42 1.01
CA THR A 84 -23.08 11.91 0.90
C THR A 84 -23.34 12.70 -0.39
N GLU A 85 -22.31 13.35 -0.92
CA GLU A 85 -22.39 14.17 -2.12
C GLU A 85 -22.30 13.34 -3.41
N GLY A 86 -21.83 12.10 -3.33
CA GLY A 86 -21.55 11.24 -4.48
C GLY A 86 -20.47 11.81 -5.41
N VAL A 87 -19.57 12.65 -4.89
CA VAL A 87 -18.47 13.26 -5.66
C VAL A 87 -17.17 12.49 -5.45
N PHE A 88 -16.23 12.60 -6.38
CA PHE A 88 -14.95 11.93 -6.26
C PHE A 88 -14.08 12.64 -5.21
N ILE A 89 -13.76 11.96 -4.11
CA ILE A 89 -12.86 12.44 -3.06
C ILE A 89 -11.77 11.40 -2.82
N TYR A 90 -10.51 11.81 -2.99
CA TYR A 90 -9.35 10.99 -2.64
C TYR A 90 -8.25 11.86 -2.04
N SER A 91 -7.73 11.42 -0.92
CA SER A 91 -6.47 11.89 -0.35
C SER A 91 -5.65 10.67 0.10
N PRO A 92 -4.31 10.70 -0.07
CA PRO A 92 -3.45 9.68 0.50
C PRO A 92 -3.63 9.59 2.02
N SER A 93 -3.63 8.37 2.55
CA SER A 93 -3.70 8.14 3.99
C SER A 93 -2.38 8.50 4.68
N ASN A 94 -2.37 8.58 6.01
CA ASN A 94 -1.12 8.72 6.77
C ASN A 94 -0.16 7.55 6.50
N TYR A 95 -0.68 6.34 6.28
CA TYR A 95 0.11 5.16 5.91
C TYR A 95 0.87 5.34 4.60
N THR A 96 0.31 6.11 3.65
CA THR A 96 1.03 6.49 2.43
C THR A 96 2.30 7.27 2.75
N ARG A 97 2.19 8.25 3.65
CA ARG A 97 3.33 9.07 4.08
C ARG A 97 4.34 8.24 4.88
N TYR A 98 3.89 7.36 5.75
CA TYR A 98 4.78 6.48 6.52
C TYR A 98 5.54 5.51 5.63
N ALA A 99 4.87 4.84 4.68
CA ALA A 99 5.54 3.92 3.75
C ALA A 99 6.61 4.64 2.89
N ALA A 100 6.32 5.86 2.44
CA ALA A 100 7.27 6.69 1.71
C ALA A 100 8.47 7.10 2.58
N ALA A 101 8.22 7.50 3.84
CA ALA A 101 9.28 7.85 4.80
C ALA A 101 10.21 6.65 5.07
N VAL A 102 9.64 5.46 5.36
CA VAL A 102 10.44 4.24 5.59
C VAL A 102 11.30 3.90 4.36
N ALA A 103 10.75 4.03 3.15
CA ALA A 103 11.52 3.79 1.93
C ALA A 103 12.72 4.74 1.82
N ALA A 104 12.52 6.03 2.12
CA ALA A 104 13.56 7.04 2.10
C ALA A 104 14.63 6.77 3.19
N ASP A 105 14.20 6.54 4.43
CA ASP A 105 15.09 6.34 5.59
C ASP A 105 15.98 5.09 5.44
N LEU A 106 15.48 4.04 4.76
CA LEU A 106 16.25 2.83 4.47
C LEU A 106 17.16 2.96 3.23
N GLY A 107 17.24 4.16 2.65
CA GLY A 107 18.16 4.53 1.57
C GLY A 107 17.61 4.32 0.15
N GLY A 108 16.29 4.14 0.03
CA GLY A 108 15.58 4.15 -1.25
C GLY A 108 16.04 3.07 -2.24
N PRO A 109 15.77 3.28 -3.55
CA PRO A 109 16.04 2.28 -4.58
C PRO A 109 17.50 1.84 -4.66
N ALA A 110 18.45 2.75 -4.39
CA ALA A 110 19.88 2.45 -4.35
C ALA A 110 20.26 1.39 -3.30
N ARG A 111 19.40 1.21 -2.29
CA ARG A 111 19.56 0.21 -1.23
C ARG A 111 18.56 -0.95 -1.36
N GLY A 112 17.84 -1.03 -2.47
CA GLY A 112 16.87 -2.08 -2.75
C GLY A 112 15.52 -1.89 -2.06
N VAL A 113 15.16 -0.64 -1.71
CA VAL A 113 13.86 -0.29 -1.13
C VAL A 113 13.14 0.70 -2.02
N ALA A 114 12.11 0.26 -2.73
CA ALA A 114 11.30 1.12 -3.58
C ALA A 114 10.05 1.59 -2.84
N PHE A 115 9.56 2.78 -3.19
CA PHE A 115 8.21 3.21 -2.90
C PHE A 115 7.42 3.29 -4.21
N ILE A 116 6.21 2.75 -4.23
CA ILE A 116 5.30 2.81 -5.38
C ILE A 116 3.94 3.29 -4.87
N ASP A 117 3.49 4.47 -5.31
CA ASP A 117 2.23 5.06 -4.87
C ASP A 117 1.01 4.41 -5.54
N HIS A 118 0.74 3.16 -5.20
CA HIS A 118 -0.38 2.40 -5.77
C HIS A 118 -1.71 3.11 -5.56
N GLY A 119 -1.93 3.69 -4.38
CA GLY A 119 -3.15 4.44 -4.05
C GLY A 119 -3.45 5.57 -5.02
N GLN A 120 -2.48 6.43 -5.32
CA GLN A 120 -2.68 7.56 -6.23
C GLN A 120 -2.94 7.10 -7.66
N TYR A 121 -2.28 6.05 -8.13
CA TYR A 121 -2.53 5.50 -9.47
C TYR A 121 -3.93 4.87 -9.59
N VAL A 122 -4.43 4.19 -8.55
CA VAL A 122 -5.81 3.69 -8.53
C VAL A 122 -6.81 4.84 -8.58
N ALA A 123 -6.62 5.86 -7.74
CA ALA A 123 -7.48 7.04 -7.71
C ALA A 123 -7.54 7.75 -9.08
N ASN A 124 -6.39 7.87 -9.76
CA ASN A 124 -6.31 8.49 -11.08
C ASN A 124 -7.04 7.69 -12.17
N ILE A 125 -7.13 6.36 -12.03
CA ILE A 125 -7.91 5.52 -12.95
C ILE A 125 -9.41 5.57 -12.61
N TYR A 126 -9.77 5.60 -11.33
CA TYR A 126 -11.17 5.66 -10.90
C TYR A 126 -11.86 6.97 -11.29
N LYS A 127 -11.19 8.12 -11.15
CA LYS A 127 -11.79 9.44 -11.39
C LYS A 127 -12.46 9.58 -12.78
N PRO A 128 -11.81 9.23 -13.91
CA PRO A 128 -12.45 9.32 -15.23
C PRO A 128 -13.49 8.23 -15.51
N LEU A 129 -13.50 7.11 -14.77
CA LEU A 129 -14.50 6.04 -14.94
C LEU A 129 -15.89 6.45 -14.41
N GLY A 130 -15.92 7.39 -13.46
CA GLY A 130 -17.16 7.93 -12.91
C GLY A 130 -17.83 7.04 -11.86
N LYS A 131 -18.75 7.64 -11.11
CA LYS A 131 -19.40 7.02 -9.94
C LYS A 131 -20.03 5.66 -10.23
N ALA A 132 -20.87 5.56 -11.25
CA ALA A 132 -21.62 4.34 -11.54
C ALA A 132 -20.70 3.12 -11.80
N VAL A 133 -19.60 3.34 -12.54
CA VAL A 133 -18.63 2.28 -12.83
C VAL A 133 -17.86 1.89 -11.57
N VAL A 134 -17.37 2.90 -10.83
CA VAL A 134 -16.57 2.66 -9.63
C VAL A 134 -17.39 2.04 -8.51
N ASP A 135 -18.64 2.47 -8.27
CA ASP A 135 -19.54 1.81 -7.32
C ASP A 135 -19.77 0.33 -7.69
N GLY A 136 -19.88 0.01 -8.98
CA GLY A 136 -19.96 -1.36 -9.47
C GLY A 136 -18.71 -2.21 -9.17
N TYR A 137 -17.58 -1.57 -8.84
CA TYR A 137 -16.39 -2.26 -8.36
C TYR A 137 -16.47 -2.61 -6.87
N PHE A 138 -17.44 -2.10 -6.11
CA PHE A 138 -17.55 -2.28 -4.66
C PHE A 138 -18.91 -2.89 -4.29
N PRO A 139 -19.14 -4.19 -4.60
CA PRO A 139 -20.47 -4.79 -4.56
C PRO A 139 -21.02 -5.07 -3.16
N LYS A 140 -20.17 -5.02 -2.12
CA LYS A 140 -20.54 -5.37 -0.74
C LYS A 140 -20.37 -4.19 0.22
N ASP A 141 -19.23 -3.54 0.16
CA ASP A 141 -18.83 -2.42 0.99
C ASP A 141 -17.83 -1.55 0.22
N HIS A 142 -17.39 -0.45 0.84
CA HIS A 142 -16.52 0.52 0.20
C HIS A 142 -15.04 0.12 0.12
N THR A 143 -14.64 -1.10 0.51
CA THR A 143 -13.23 -1.53 0.57
C THR A 143 -12.97 -2.74 -0.32
N HIS A 144 -13.85 -3.73 -0.33
CA HIS A 144 -13.64 -4.99 -1.03
C HIS A 144 -14.08 -4.89 -2.50
N THR A 145 -13.10 -4.90 -3.41
CA THR A 145 -13.36 -4.81 -4.84
C THR A 145 -13.94 -6.11 -5.41
N SER A 146 -14.81 -5.99 -6.42
CA SER A 146 -15.20 -7.09 -7.31
C SER A 146 -14.00 -7.57 -8.13
N ARG A 147 -14.14 -8.71 -8.82
CA ARG A 147 -13.09 -9.22 -9.73
C ARG A 147 -12.65 -8.19 -10.78
N ILE A 148 -13.61 -7.45 -11.34
CA ILE A 148 -13.34 -6.41 -12.34
C ILE A 148 -12.59 -5.25 -11.69
N GLY A 149 -13.05 -4.76 -10.52
CA GLY A 149 -12.35 -3.72 -9.77
C GLY A 149 -10.92 -4.11 -9.40
N ALA A 150 -10.72 -5.33 -8.90
CA ALA A 150 -9.40 -5.87 -8.58
C ALA A 150 -8.47 -5.92 -9.80
N THR A 151 -9.01 -6.19 -10.99
CA THR A 151 -8.23 -6.17 -12.24
C THR A 151 -7.77 -4.74 -12.56
N VAL A 152 -8.66 -3.76 -12.44
CA VAL A 152 -8.34 -2.33 -12.62
C VAL A 152 -7.28 -1.86 -11.61
N VAL A 153 -7.42 -2.24 -10.35
CA VAL A 153 -6.44 -1.95 -9.29
C VAL A 153 -5.08 -2.55 -9.66
N SER A 154 -5.02 -3.83 -10.06
CA SER A 154 -3.75 -4.46 -10.47
C SER A 154 -3.09 -3.75 -11.66
N GLN A 155 -3.88 -3.29 -12.64
CA GLN A 155 -3.37 -2.50 -13.76
C GLN A 155 -2.80 -1.16 -13.29
N ALA A 156 -3.40 -0.53 -12.28
CA ALA A 156 -2.90 0.68 -11.66
C ALA A 156 -1.51 0.48 -11.03
N PHE A 157 -1.31 -0.63 -10.30
CA PHE A 157 0.00 -1.00 -9.76
C PHE A 157 1.05 -1.16 -10.87
N VAL A 158 0.72 -1.91 -11.92
CA VAL A 158 1.63 -2.08 -13.06
C VAL A 158 1.89 -0.75 -13.76
N LYS A 159 0.89 0.13 -13.87
CA LYS A 159 1.07 1.49 -14.40
C LYS A 159 2.09 2.27 -13.58
N ALA A 160 1.98 2.22 -12.26
CA ALA A 160 2.92 2.87 -11.35
C ALA A 160 4.35 2.33 -11.53
N LEU A 161 4.51 1.00 -11.68
CA LEU A 161 5.81 0.38 -11.95
C LEU A 161 6.44 0.87 -13.26
N VAL A 162 5.69 0.90 -14.36
CA VAL A 162 6.26 1.29 -15.66
C VAL A 162 6.55 2.80 -15.75
N CYS A 163 5.79 3.62 -15.02
CA CYS A 163 6.02 5.06 -14.91
C CYS A 163 7.23 5.42 -14.02
N ALA A 164 7.58 4.57 -13.05
CA ALA A 164 8.76 4.78 -12.22
C ALA A 164 10.06 4.73 -13.04
N SER A 165 11.15 5.31 -12.55
CA SER A 165 12.48 5.18 -13.17
C SER A 165 12.88 3.69 -13.31
N SER A 166 13.66 3.34 -14.33
CA SER A 166 14.21 1.98 -14.46
C SER A 166 15.06 1.56 -13.27
N SER A 167 15.62 2.51 -12.53
CA SER A 167 16.39 2.29 -11.31
C SER A 167 15.52 2.17 -10.04
N THR A 168 14.20 2.38 -10.11
CA THR A 168 13.33 2.40 -8.91
C THR A 168 13.13 0.99 -8.34
N THR A 169 12.89 -0.01 -9.18
CA THR A 169 12.70 -1.40 -8.75
C THR A 169 13.02 -2.37 -9.88
N ALA A 170 13.60 -3.52 -9.53
CA ALA A 170 13.84 -4.59 -10.50
C ALA A 170 12.54 -5.16 -11.08
N LEU A 171 11.40 -5.02 -10.38
CA LEU A 171 10.11 -5.55 -10.84
C LEU A 171 9.67 -4.96 -12.18
N LYS A 172 10.00 -3.69 -12.42
CA LYS A 172 9.70 -3.01 -13.69
C LYS A 172 10.27 -3.76 -14.90
N ASN A 173 11.44 -4.38 -14.76
CA ASN A 173 12.11 -5.09 -15.85
C ASN A 173 11.44 -6.42 -16.21
N TYR A 174 10.50 -6.90 -15.39
CA TYR A 174 9.71 -8.11 -15.66
C TYR A 174 8.32 -7.80 -16.20
N VAL A 175 7.95 -6.52 -16.34
CA VAL A 175 6.68 -6.12 -16.96
C VAL A 175 6.80 -6.26 -18.48
N ILE A 176 6.00 -7.15 -19.07
CA ILE A 176 6.00 -7.45 -20.51
C ILE A 176 5.14 -6.49 -21.34
N ASN A 177 4.31 -5.68 -20.70
CA ASN A 177 3.43 -4.71 -21.35
C ASN A 177 4.13 -3.37 -21.55
N SER A 178 3.87 -2.71 -22.69
CA SER A 178 4.32 -1.33 -22.90
C SER A 178 3.51 -0.36 -22.01
N THR A 179 4.13 0.74 -21.58
CA THR A 179 3.47 1.75 -20.74
C THR A 179 2.18 2.30 -21.34
N GLU A 180 2.12 2.44 -22.68
CA GLU A 180 0.96 2.92 -23.43
C GLU A 180 -0.21 1.94 -23.42
N SER A 181 0.07 0.64 -23.31
CA SER A 181 -0.97 -0.40 -23.28
C SER A 181 -1.71 -0.51 -21.93
N ILE A 182 -1.21 0.17 -20.88
CA ILE A 182 -1.78 0.13 -19.54
C ILE A 182 -2.55 1.45 -19.27
N PRO A 183 -3.85 1.39 -18.89
CA PRO A 183 -4.65 2.58 -18.60
C PRO A 183 -4.00 3.55 -17.59
N GLY A 184 -4.32 4.84 -17.73
CA GLY A 184 -3.83 5.91 -16.84
C GLY A 184 -2.62 6.69 -17.38
N LYS A 185 -2.15 7.66 -16.60
CA LYS A 185 -1.00 8.53 -16.90
C LYS A 185 0.04 8.46 -15.78
N CYS A 186 1.29 8.70 -16.12
CA CYS A 186 2.34 8.89 -15.11
C CYS A 186 2.13 10.21 -14.37
N ILE A 187 2.49 10.23 -13.09
CA ILE A 187 2.48 11.39 -12.19
C ILE A 187 3.89 11.83 -11.85
#